data_AF-A0AA36BHD8-F1
#
_entry.id   AF-A0AA36BHD8-F1
#
_cell.length_a   1.000
_cell.length_b   1.000
_cell.length_c   1.000
_cell.angle_alpha   90.00
_cell.angle_beta   90.00
_cell.angle_gamma   90.00
#
_symmetry.space_group_name_H-M   'P 1'
#
loop_
_entity.id
_entity.type
_entity.pdbx_description
1 polymer ?
#
loop_
_entity_poly.entity_id
_entity_poly.type
_entity_poly.pdbx_seq_one_letter_code
_entity_poly.pdbx_strand_id
1 'polypeptide(L)'
;MTASCDISFFLCDIFTKLNDLNKLLQGNGKTPVDCKSFITTFILKLALYKTNITKRQFPQFPQLDSLKDELVDEDLTTHRSYLQSLRNNMVERFQNVIALNIPNWQSNPFEVDAVDCVDDVQEELKELQNENDAIMQYHCNGKEGPTMFQICDVLCNSKKL
;
A
#
# COMPACT_ATOMS: atom_id res chain seq x y z
N MET A 1 -3.83 2.81 38.25
CA MET A 1 -5.09 2.96 37.49
C MET A 1 -4.81 3.36 36.04
N THR A 2 -3.70 2.86 35.46
CA THR A 2 -3.07 3.38 34.23
C THR A 2 -3.12 2.38 33.05
N ALA A 3 -3.03 1.07 33.34
CA ALA A 3 -3.01 -0.02 32.34
C ALA A 3 -4.28 -0.19 31.47
N SER A 4 -5.35 0.55 31.74
CA SER A 4 -6.56 0.53 30.91
C SER A 4 -6.61 1.70 29.91
N CYS A 5 -5.82 2.75 30.15
CA CYS A 5 -5.82 3.97 29.36
C CYS A 5 -4.87 3.85 28.16
N ASP A 6 -3.66 3.33 28.38
CA ASP A 6 -2.65 3.11 27.34
C ASP A 6 -3.17 2.21 26.20
N ILE A 7 -3.84 1.10 26.54
CA ILE A 7 -4.41 0.18 25.56
C ILE A 7 -5.46 0.91 24.70
N SER A 8 -6.33 1.70 25.33
CA SER A 8 -7.37 2.45 24.62
C SER A 8 -6.77 3.47 23.65
N PHE A 9 -5.71 4.20 24.06
CA PHE A 9 -5.04 5.20 23.25
C PHE A 9 -4.28 4.55 22.08
N PHE A 10 -3.53 3.46 22.36
CA PHE A 10 -2.88 2.66 21.33
C PHE A 10 -3.87 2.13 20.30
N LEU A 11 -5.00 1.56 20.74
CA LEU A 11 -6.04 1.05 19.86
C LEU A 11 -6.67 2.17 19.03
N CYS A 12 -6.90 3.35 19.59
CA CYS A 12 -7.40 4.52 18.85
C CYS A 12 -6.49 4.88 17.66
N ASP A 13 -5.18 4.93 17.89
CA ASP A 13 -4.19 5.18 16.83
C ASP A 13 -4.18 4.05 15.78
N ILE A 14 -4.27 2.78 16.20
CA ILE A 14 -4.34 1.63 15.28
C ILE A 14 -5.62 1.66 14.44
N PHE A 15 -6.78 1.92 15.04
CA PHE A 15 -8.04 2.00 14.32
C PHE A 15 -8.06 3.13 13.31
N THR A 16 -7.49 4.28 13.64
CA THR A 16 -7.31 5.39 12.69
C THR A 16 -6.52 4.92 11.47
N LYS A 17 -5.40 4.22 11.67
CA LYS A 17 -4.56 3.72 10.58
C LYS A 17 -5.24 2.64 9.73
N LEU A 18 -6.00 1.74 10.37
CA LEU A 18 -6.79 0.73 9.67
C LEU A 18 -7.90 1.38 8.84
N ASN A 19 -8.54 2.44 9.38
CA ASN A 19 -9.54 3.21 8.64
C ASN A 19 -8.92 3.91 7.43
N ASP A 20 -7.72 4.49 7.57
CA ASP A 20 -7.00 5.10 6.45
C ASP A 20 -6.65 4.06 5.38
N LEU A 21 -6.19 2.87 5.78
CA LEU A 21 -5.99 1.76 4.84
C LEU A 21 -7.31 1.38 4.15
N ASN A 22 -8.40 1.25 4.90
CA ASN A 22 -9.70 0.91 4.34
C ASN A 22 -10.15 1.97 3.31
N LYS A 23 -9.94 3.26 3.58
CA LYS A 23 -10.22 4.34 2.62
C LYS A 23 -9.32 4.27 1.37
N LEU A 24 -8.08 3.82 1.50
CA LEU A 24 -7.21 3.62 0.33
C LEU A 24 -7.69 2.44 -0.53
N LEU A 25 -8.21 1.39 0.11
CA LEU A 25 -8.73 0.19 -0.56
C LEU A 25 -10.16 0.38 -1.09
N GLN A 26 -10.91 1.32 -0.53
CA GLN A 26 -12.29 1.62 -0.91
C GLN A 26 -12.32 2.86 -1.80
N GLY A 27 -12.97 2.77 -2.96
CA GLY A 27 -13.11 3.90 -3.87
C GLY A 27 -12.99 3.46 -5.31
N ASN A 28 -13.46 4.30 -6.22
CA ASN A 28 -13.38 4.01 -7.65
C ASN A 28 -11.95 4.21 -8.15
N GLY A 29 -11.57 3.42 -9.17
CA GLY A 29 -10.28 3.57 -9.86
C GLY A 29 -9.08 2.91 -9.18
N LYS A 30 -9.26 2.07 -8.15
CA LYS A 30 -8.16 1.30 -7.54
C LYS A 30 -7.87 0.04 -8.34
N THR A 31 -6.64 -0.10 -8.81
CA THR A 31 -6.18 -1.28 -9.53
C THR A 31 -5.73 -2.38 -8.55
N PRO A 32 -5.64 -3.65 -8.99
CA PRO A 32 -5.01 -4.70 -8.19
C PRO A 32 -3.56 -4.37 -7.79
N VAL A 33 -2.84 -3.62 -8.63
CA VAL A 33 -1.48 -3.13 -8.35
C VAL A 33 -1.48 -2.18 -7.16
N ASP A 34 -2.41 -1.22 -7.14
CA ASP A 34 -2.58 -0.26 -6.05
C ASP A 34 -2.93 -0.98 -4.74
N CYS A 35 -3.93 -1.86 -4.78
CA CYS A 35 -4.35 -2.62 -3.62
C CYS A 35 -3.20 -3.43 -3.01
N LYS A 36 -2.43 -4.12 -3.85
CA LYS A 36 -1.23 -4.85 -3.42
C LYS A 36 -0.20 -3.92 -2.79
N SER A 37 0.06 -2.77 -3.42
CA SER A 37 0.99 -1.76 -2.91
C SER A 37 0.57 -1.22 -1.54
N PHE A 38 -0.70 -0.83 -1.38
CA PHE A 38 -1.23 -0.29 -0.12
C PHE A 38 -1.16 -1.31 1.02
N ILE A 39 -1.59 -2.55 0.78
CA ILE A 39 -1.56 -3.62 1.79
C ILE A 39 -0.12 -3.94 2.17
N THR A 40 0.77 -4.12 1.19
CA THR A 40 2.19 -4.43 1.44
C THR A 40 2.86 -3.31 2.22
N THR A 41 2.61 -2.05 1.83
CA THR A 41 3.10 -0.86 2.54
C THR A 41 2.61 -0.82 3.98
N PHE A 42 1.33 -1.12 4.22
CA PHE A 42 0.78 -1.15 5.58
C PHE A 42 1.43 -2.23 6.44
N ILE A 43 1.62 -3.44 5.90
CA ILE A 43 2.33 -4.54 6.57
C ILE A 43 3.76 -4.13 6.95
N LEU A 44 4.49 -3.46 6.05
CA LEU A 44 5.82 -2.91 6.32
C LEU A 44 5.80 -1.83 7.41
N LYS A 45 4.81 -0.93 7.37
CA LYS A 45 4.59 0.08 8.42
C LYS A 45 4.36 -0.57 9.80
N LEU A 46 3.61 -1.67 9.90
CA LEU A 46 3.43 -2.38 11.18
C LEU A 46 4.76 -2.90 11.78
N ALA A 47 5.69 -3.38 10.94
CA ALA A 47 7.02 -3.76 11.42
C ALA A 47 7.87 -2.56 11.86
N LEU A 48 7.76 -1.45 11.12
CA LEU A 48 8.40 -0.18 11.50
C LEU A 48 7.86 0.32 12.84
N TYR A 49 6.55 0.32 13.03
CA TYR A 49 5.89 0.73 14.29
C TYR A 49 6.39 -0.09 15.48
N LYS A 50 6.47 -1.41 15.33
CA LYS A 50 7.01 -2.30 16.37
C LYS A 50 8.45 -1.93 16.74
N THR A 51 9.27 -1.61 15.74
CA THR A 51 10.66 -1.17 15.93
C THR A 51 10.71 0.18 16.67
N ASN A 52 9.84 1.13 16.32
CA ASN A 52 9.80 2.44 16.95
C ASN A 52 9.32 2.39 18.40
N ILE A 53 8.31 1.55 18.70
CA ILE A 53 7.87 1.29 20.09
C ILE A 53 9.02 0.72 20.92
N THR A 54 9.88 -0.13 20.34
CA THR A 54 11.09 -0.65 21.02
C THR A 54 12.05 0.49 21.39
N LYS A 55 12.12 1.54 20.57
CA LYS A 55 12.94 2.73 20.79
C LYS A 55 12.25 3.81 21.62
N ARG A 56 11.04 3.56 22.14
CA ARG A 56 10.17 4.55 22.79
C ARG A 56 9.95 5.81 21.94
N GLN A 57 9.82 5.62 20.63
CA GLN A 57 9.55 6.67 19.66
C GLN A 57 8.14 6.49 19.11
N PHE A 58 7.26 7.47 19.34
CA PHE A 58 5.85 7.38 18.97
C PHE A 58 5.38 8.45 17.96
N PRO A 59 6.19 8.91 16.97
CA PRO A 59 5.72 9.95 16.04
C PRO A 59 4.54 9.48 15.18
N GLN A 60 4.27 8.16 15.12
CA GLN A 60 3.11 7.61 14.44
C GLN A 60 1.90 7.37 15.35
N PHE A 61 2.03 7.53 16.66
CA PHE A 61 0.98 7.21 17.64
C PHE A 61 0.70 8.42 18.52
N PRO A 62 0.03 9.48 18.00
CA PRO A 62 -0.18 10.72 18.74
C PRO A 62 -0.98 10.53 20.04
N GLN A 63 -1.91 9.57 20.08
CA GLN A 63 -2.60 9.27 21.33
C GLN A 63 -1.62 8.61 22.30
N LEU A 64 -0.93 7.54 21.88
CA LEU A 64 0.02 6.86 22.77
C LEU A 64 1.19 7.77 23.22
N ASP A 65 1.68 8.66 22.35
CA ASP A 65 2.75 9.61 22.65
C ASP A 65 2.36 10.58 23.77
N SER A 66 1.08 10.91 23.90
CA SER A 66 0.58 11.75 25.01
C SER A 66 0.75 11.10 26.38
N LEU A 67 0.92 9.77 26.43
CA LEU A 67 1.13 8.97 27.64
C LEU A 67 2.57 8.48 27.79
N LYS A 68 3.51 8.95 26.96
CA LYS A 68 4.88 8.37 26.86
C LYS A 68 5.64 8.26 28.19
N ASP A 69 5.41 9.20 29.10
CA ASP A 69 6.08 9.27 30.40
C ASP A 69 5.45 8.31 31.44
N GLU A 70 4.24 7.83 31.17
CA GLU A 70 3.49 6.89 32.01
C GLU A 70 3.69 5.42 31.59
N LEU A 71 4.21 5.17 30.38
CA LEU A 71 4.37 3.83 29.82
C LEU A 71 5.53 3.05 30.45
N VAL A 72 5.22 1.89 31.01
CA VAL A 72 6.22 0.94 31.50
C VAL A 72 6.62 -0.07 30.42
N ASP A 73 7.74 -0.77 30.61
CA ASP A 73 8.27 -1.71 29.60
C ASP A 73 7.31 -2.88 29.32
N GLU A 74 6.45 -3.24 30.28
CA GLU A 74 5.43 -4.28 30.13
C GLU A 74 4.32 -3.84 29.15
N ASP A 75 3.88 -2.57 29.22
CA ASP A 75 2.91 -1.99 28.28
C ASP A 75 3.47 -2.01 26.85
N LEU A 76 4.73 -1.58 26.69
CA LEU A 76 5.42 -1.60 25.40
C LEU A 76 5.56 -3.02 24.85
N THR A 77 5.80 -4.00 25.72
CA THR A 77 5.88 -5.42 25.34
C THR A 77 4.53 -5.92 24.83
N THR A 78 3.45 -5.54 25.50
CA THR A 78 2.09 -5.85 25.09
C THR A 78 1.74 -5.21 23.73
N HIS A 79 2.03 -3.93 23.52
CA HIS A 79 1.80 -3.26 22.24
C HIS A 79 2.62 -3.88 21.09
N ARG A 80 3.89 -4.24 21.33
CA ARG A 80 4.71 -4.95 20.34
C ARG A 80 4.12 -6.31 19.96
N SER A 81 3.57 -7.04 20.94
CA SER A 81 2.88 -8.31 20.70
C SER A 81 1.64 -8.11 19.84
N TYR A 82 0.81 -7.12 20.14
CA TYR A 82 -0.36 -6.78 19.32
C TYR A 82 0.01 -6.38 17.90
N LEU A 83 1.03 -5.55 17.70
CA LEU A 83 1.51 -5.20 16.37
C LEU A 83 2.01 -6.43 15.59
N GLN A 84 2.70 -7.35 16.26
CA GLN A 84 3.14 -8.59 15.61
C GLN A 84 1.96 -9.46 15.20
N SER A 85 0.99 -9.66 16.08
CA SER A 85 -0.22 -10.44 15.81
C SER A 85 -1.04 -9.81 14.70
N LEU A 86 -1.20 -8.48 14.70
CA LEU A 86 -1.88 -7.75 13.63
C LEU A 86 -1.15 -7.91 12.30
N ARG A 87 0.18 -7.78 12.28
CA ARG A 87 0.99 -8.00 11.07
C ARG A 87 0.80 -9.42 10.53
N ASN A 88 0.88 -10.43 11.38
CA ASN A 88 0.69 -11.82 10.98
C ASN A 88 -0.71 -12.04 10.38
N ASN A 89 -1.74 -11.52 11.03
CA ASN A 89 -3.12 -11.58 10.52
C ASN A 89 -3.26 -10.88 9.15
N MET A 90 -2.63 -9.72 8.96
CA MET A 90 -2.66 -9.02 7.67
C MET A 90 -1.95 -9.82 6.57
N VAL A 91 -0.79 -10.41 6.87
CA VAL A 91 -0.07 -11.27 5.91
C VAL A 91 -0.91 -12.48 5.53
N GLU A 92 -1.52 -13.16 6.50
CA GLU A 92 -2.36 -14.33 6.27
C GLU A 92 -3.63 -13.98 5.48
N ARG A 93 -4.36 -12.94 5.91
CA ARG A 93 -5.60 -12.50 5.28
C ARG A 93 -5.40 -12.05 3.84
N PHE A 94 -4.27 -11.40 3.55
CA PHE A 94 -3.98 -10.84 2.22
C PHE A 94 -2.92 -11.62 1.47
N GLN A 95 -2.63 -12.87 1.85
CA GLN A 95 -1.59 -13.70 1.22
C GLN A 95 -1.74 -13.77 -0.30
N ASN A 96 -2.97 -13.92 -0.80
CA ASN A 96 -3.24 -13.99 -2.24
C ASN A 96 -2.91 -12.66 -2.92
N VAL A 97 -3.28 -11.53 -2.29
CA VAL A 97 -3.00 -10.19 -2.83
C VAL A 97 -1.51 -9.89 -2.83
N ILE A 98 -0.79 -10.32 -1.80
CA ILE A 98 0.67 -10.18 -1.72
C ILE A 98 1.35 -11.07 -2.77
N ALA A 99 0.82 -12.26 -3.00
CA ALA A 99 1.32 -13.22 -3.98
C ALA A 99 0.90 -12.92 -5.42
N LEU A 100 0.03 -11.92 -5.67
CA LEU A 100 -0.39 -11.57 -7.03
C LEU A 100 0.85 -11.33 -7.90
N ASN A 101 1.00 -12.12 -8.96
CA ASN A 101 2.04 -11.88 -9.95
C ASN A 101 1.57 -10.75 -10.86
N ILE A 102 2.20 -9.59 -10.74
CA ILE A 102 1.91 -8.43 -11.58
C ILE A 102 3.01 -8.39 -12.63
N PRO A 103 2.70 -8.57 -13.93
CA PRO A 103 3.68 -8.42 -14.99
C PRO A 103 4.38 -7.07 -14.92
N ASN A 104 5.68 -7.06 -15.23
CA ASN A 104 6.50 -5.85 -15.13
C ASN A 104 5.92 -4.69 -15.94
N TRP A 105 5.36 -4.96 -17.12
CA TRP A 105 4.72 -3.96 -17.97
C TRP A 105 3.51 -3.29 -17.31
N GLN A 106 2.80 -3.95 -16.40
CA GLN A 106 1.69 -3.33 -15.68
C GLN A 106 2.17 -2.40 -14.57
N SER A 107 3.36 -2.65 -14.02
CA SER A 107 3.93 -1.82 -12.95
C SER A 107 4.72 -0.64 -13.51
N ASN A 108 5.48 -0.87 -14.59
CA ASN A 108 6.36 0.11 -15.22
C ASN A 108 6.22 0.06 -16.76
N PRO A 109 5.06 0.44 -17.31
CA PRO A 109 4.76 0.31 -18.75
C PRO A 109 5.72 1.09 -19.65
N PHE A 110 6.35 2.16 -19.15
CA PHE A 110 7.27 3.01 -19.93
C PHE A 110 8.76 2.65 -19.76
N GLU A 111 9.09 1.76 -18.81
CA GLU A 111 10.49 1.39 -18.52
C GLU A 111 10.85 -0.02 -19.03
N VAL A 112 9.84 -0.88 -19.26
CA VAL A 112 10.07 -2.25 -19.73
C VAL A 112 10.26 -2.29 -21.25
N ASP A 113 11.10 -3.21 -21.74
CA ASP A 113 11.11 -3.51 -23.18
C ASP A 113 9.87 -4.33 -23.54
N ALA A 114 9.11 -3.86 -24.53
CA ALA A 114 7.94 -4.57 -25.03
C ALA A 114 8.29 -5.98 -25.53
N VAL A 115 9.51 -6.20 -26.04
CA VAL A 115 9.96 -7.52 -26.51
C VAL A 115 10.03 -8.56 -25.39
N ASP A 116 10.24 -8.12 -24.14
CA ASP A 116 10.28 -9.00 -22.97
C ASP A 116 8.88 -9.33 -22.41
N CYS A 117 7.83 -8.78 -23.03
CA CYS A 117 6.44 -8.97 -22.62
C CYS A 117 5.78 -10.11 -23.41
N VAL A 118 4.58 -10.54 -22.98
CA VAL A 118 3.81 -11.55 -23.74
C VAL A 118 3.45 -11.02 -25.12
N ASP A 119 3.54 -11.86 -26.16
CA ASP A 119 3.38 -11.49 -27.58
C ASP A 119 2.13 -10.63 -27.82
N ASP A 120 1.01 -10.98 -27.19
CA ASP A 120 -0.29 -10.33 -27.36
C ASP A 120 -0.33 -8.85 -26.90
N VAL A 121 0.63 -8.38 -26.09
CA VAL A 121 0.65 -7.00 -25.58
C VAL A 121 1.81 -6.16 -26.13
N GLN A 122 2.72 -6.75 -26.91
CA GLN A 122 3.97 -6.06 -27.30
C GLN A 122 3.70 -4.84 -28.20
N GLU A 123 2.83 -5.00 -29.22
CA GLU A 123 2.48 -3.92 -30.15
C GLU A 123 1.72 -2.79 -29.44
N GLU A 124 0.67 -3.16 -28.71
CA GLU A 124 -0.15 -2.27 -27.86
C GLU A 124 0.70 -1.47 -26.86
N LEU A 125 1.67 -2.13 -26.21
CA LEU A 125 2.59 -1.48 -25.29
C LEU A 125 3.56 -0.54 -26.02
N LYS A 126 4.02 -0.89 -27.23
CA LYS A 126 4.90 -0.04 -28.03
C LYS A 126 4.19 1.23 -28.48
N GLU A 127 2.92 1.13 -28.85
CA GLU A 127 2.08 2.28 -29.18
C GLU A 127 1.96 3.22 -27.98
N LEU A 128 1.60 2.68 -26.80
CA LEU A 128 1.50 3.44 -25.56
C LEU A 128 2.82 4.13 -25.19
N GLN A 129 3.95 3.42 -25.33
CA GLN A 129 5.29 3.94 -25.04
C GLN A 129 5.74 5.07 -25.98
N ASN A 130 5.11 5.24 -27.14
CA ASN A 130 5.40 6.35 -28.06
C ASN A 130 4.37 7.48 -27.96
N GLU A 131 3.34 7.34 -27.12
CA GLU A 131 2.31 8.36 -26.91
C GLU A 131 2.77 9.39 -25.87
N ASN A 132 3.16 10.58 -26.34
CA ASN A 132 3.68 11.65 -25.49
C ASN A 132 2.73 12.04 -24.34
N ASP A 133 1.42 12.07 -24.59
CA ASP A 133 0.44 12.44 -23.57
C ASP A 133 0.37 11.39 -22.46
N ALA A 134 0.45 10.10 -22.81
CA ALA A 134 0.47 9.00 -21.85
C ALA A 134 1.74 9.04 -20.99
N ILE A 135 2.90 9.30 -21.60
CA ILE A 135 4.19 9.48 -20.92
C ILE A 135 4.12 10.65 -19.93
N MET A 136 3.62 11.81 -20.38
CA MET A 136 3.50 13.01 -19.55
C MET A 136 2.55 12.78 -18.37
N GLN A 137 1.41 12.12 -18.58
CA GLN A 137 0.49 11.81 -17.48
C GLN A 137 1.10 10.83 -16.47
N TYR A 138 1.84 9.83 -16.93
CA TYR A 138 2.55 8.89 -16.06
C TYR A 138 3.61 9.57 -15.19
N HIS A 139 4.38 10.50 -15.75
CA HIS A 139 5.43 11.19 -14.99
C HIS A 139 4.91 12.33 -14.12
N CYS A 140 3.86 13.06 -14.54
CA CYS A 140 3.31 14.20 -13.79
C CYS A 140 2.46 13.79 -12.58
N ASN A 141 1.75 12.66 -12.65
CA ASN A 141 0.85 12.23 -11.56
C ASN A 141 1.54 11.31 -10.53
N GLY A 142 2.84 11.03 -10.68
CA GLY A 142 3.49 9.92 -9.98
C GLY A 142 2.84 8.58 -10.33
N LYS A 143 3.11 7.51 -9.59
CA LYS A 143 2.48 6.18 -9.84
C LYS A 143 0.94 6.15 -9.71
N GLU A 144 0.30 7.30 -9.57
CA GLU A 144 -1.14 7.53 -9.73
C GLU A 144 -1.51 7.98 -11.18
N GLY A 145 -0.55 7.88 -12.11
CA GLY A 145 -0.73 8.00 -13.56
C GLY A 145 -1.72 6.97 -14.12
N PRO A 146 -2.15 7.15 -15.39
CA PRO A 146 -3.45 6.74 -15.88
C PRO A 146 -3.76 5.31 -15.46
N THR A 147 -4.88 5.16 -14.75
CA THR A 147 -5.31 3.87 -14.21
C THR A 147 -5.23 2.81 -15.30
N MET A 148 -4.97 1.54 -14.95
CA MET A 148 -5.06 0.43 -15.90
C MET A 148 -6.39 0.49 -16.71
N PHE A 149 -7.45 1.07 -16.15
CA PHE A 149 -8.69 1.40 -16.85
C PHE A 149 -8.51 2.37 -18.04
N GLN A 150 -7.74 3.44 -17.90
CA GLN A 150 -7.45 4.39 -18.98
C GLN A 150 -6.53 3.77 -20.04
N ILE A 151 -5.56 2.94 -19.64
CA ILE A 151 -4.72 2.19 -20.59
C ILE A 151 -5.58 1.14 -21.33
N CYS A 152 -6.39 0.35 -20.62
CA CYS A 152 -7.33 -0.58 -21.24
C CYS A 152 -8.36 0.13 -22.12
N ASP A 153 -8.82 1.33 -21.78
CA ASP A 153 -9.73 2.12 -22.62
C ASP A 153 -9.03 2.59 -23.91
N VAL A 154 -7.75 2.99 -23.85
CA VAL A 154 -6.95 3.29 -25.06
C VAL A 154 -6.80 2.02 -25.92
N LEU A 155 -6.44 0.88 -25.30
CA LEU A 155 -6.26 -0.42 -25.96
C LEU A 155 -7.57 -1.04 -26.50
N CYS A 156 -8.71 -0.78 -25.86
CA CYS A 156 -10.03 -1.22 -26.34
C CYS A 156 -10.57 -0.30 -27.44
N ASN A 157 -10.26 0.99 -27.41
CA ASN A 157 -10.75 1.95 -28.41
C ASN A 157 -9.92 1.90 -29.72
N SER A 158 -8.66 1.48 -29.68
CA SER A 158 -7.87 1.21 -30.89
C SER A 158 -8.38 -0.01 -31.69
N LYS A 159 -9.16 -0.91 -31.08
CA LYS A 159 -9.83 -2.05 -31.76
C LYS A 159 -11.18 -1.72 -32.42
N LYS A 160 -11.58 -0.43 -32.47
CA LYS A 160 -12.85 0.03 -33.05
C LYS A 160 -12.72 0.81 -34.38
N LEU A 161 -11.54 0.83 -34.99
CA LEU A 161 -11.29 1.42 -36.31
C LEU A 161 -10.91 0.35 -37.34
#